data_AF-A0A2E7A0K8-F1
#
_entry.id   AF-A0A2E7A0K8-F1
#
_cell.length_a   1.000
_cell.length_b   1.000
_cell.length_c   1.000
_cell.angle_alpha   90.00
_cell.angle_beta   90.00
_cell.angle_gamma   90.00
#
_symmetry.space_group_name_H-M   'P 1'
#
loop_
_entity.id
_entity.type
_entity.pdbx_description
1 polymer ?
#
loop_
_entity_poly.entity_id
_entity_poly.type
_entity_poly.pdbx_seq_one_letter_code
_entity_poly.pdbx_strand_id
1 'polypeptide(L)'
;MKNMSCVTLVIGMLLLIQGLIFWGMAGFEGARATAAIPSGFGILLIACALMAKAMPNARKHIMHLAVLVALLGVMGGAMMFFKGLGAEERDMKKLLDQGLMAVLCLVFMVMAVNSFIQARRGEA
;
A
#
# COMPACT_ATOMS: atom_id res chain seq x y z
N MET A 1 15.03 -15.63 2.78
CA MET A 1 13.89 -15.25 1.89
C MET A 1 12.44 -15.43 2.42
N LYS A 2 12.16 -16.06 3.58
CA LYS A 2 10.79 -16.28 4.10
C LYS A 2 10.12 -14.99 4.64
N ASN A 3 10.93 -14.00 5.01
CA ASN A 3 10.47 -12.80 5.71
C ASN A 3 9.81 -11.77 4.78
N MET A 4 10.23 -11.66 3.51
CA MET A 4 9.72 -10.64 2.59
C MET A 4 8.26 -10.83 2.22
N SER A 5 7.84 -12.06 1.93
CA SER A 5 6.42 -12.35 1.69
C SER A 5 5.56 -12.12 2.94
N CYS A 6 6.10 -12.35 4.14
CA CYS A 6 5.42 -11.98 5.39
C CYS A 6 5.32 -10.45 5.55
N VAL A 7 6.38 -9.69 5.26
CA VAL A 7 6.36 -8.22 5.34
C VAL A 7 5.35 -7.64 4.36
N THR A 8 5.31 -8.11 3.10
CA THR A 8 4.29 -7.69 2.12
C THR A 8 2.88 -8.03 2.60
N LEU A 9 2.66 -9.21 3.18
CA LEU A 9 1.38 -9.61 3.75
C LEU A 9 0.98 -8.72 4.92
N VAL A 10 1.90 -8.45 5.86
CA VAL A 10 1.65 -7.61 7.03
C VAL A 10 1.33 -6.18 6.61
N ILE A 11 2.11 -5.59 5.70
CA ILE A 11 1.83 -4.24 5.21
C ILE A 11 0.51 -4.20 4.44
N GLY A 12 0.25 -5.16 3.56
CA GLY A 12 -1.03 -5.24 2.85
C GLY A 12 -2.23 -5.38 3.80
N MET A 13 -2.06 -6.15 4.88
CA MET A 13 -3.08 -6.32 5.93
C MET A 13 -3.26 -5.05 6.76
N LEU A 14 -2.17 -4.32 7.08
CA LEU A 14 -2.24 -3.03 7.74
C LEU A 14 -2.98 -1.98 6.89
N LEU A 15 -2.70 -1.91 5.58
CA LEU A 15 -3.42 -1.05 4.65
C LEU A 15 -4.91 -1.41 4.54
N LEU A 16 -5.22 -2.71 4.53
CA LEU A 16 -6.60 -3.21 4.57
C LEU A 16 -7.35 -2.78 5.83
N ILE A 17 -6.74 -3.00 7.00
CA ILE A 17 -7.33 -2.66 8.29
C ILE A 17 -7.51 -1.14 8.40
N GLN A 18 -6.49 -0.37 8.02
CA GLN A 18 -6.57 1.09 8.01
C GLN A 18 -7.73 1.59 7.14
N GLY A 19 -7.84 1.11 5.90
CA GLY A 19 -8.91 1.54 5.00
C GLY A 19 -10.30 1.17 5.51
N LEU A 20 -10.47 0.01 6.16
CA LEU A 20 -11.74 -0.33 6.83
C LEU A 20 -12.04 0.59 8.03
N ILE A 21 -11.04 0.90 8.86
CA ILE A 21 -11.22 1.77 10.04
C ILE A 21 -11.62 3.17 9.59
N PHE A 22 -10.90 3.76 8.62
CA PHE A 22 -11.21 5.09 8.11
C PHE A 22 -12.54 5.15 7.36
N TRP A 23 -12.88 4.10 6.60
CA TRP A 23 -14.19 3.99 5.96
C TRP A 23 -15.33 3.92 6.99
N GLY A 24 -15.18 3.14 8.06
CA GLY A 24 -16.15 3.07 9.15
C GLY A 24 -16.28 4.40 9.93
N MET A 25 -15.16 5.08 10.18
CA MET A 25 -15.15 6.39 10.86
C MET A 25 -15.73 7.54 10.02
N ALA A 26 -15.76 7.40 8.69
CA ALA A 26 -16.33 8.40 7.78
C ALA A 26 -17.87 8.43 7.79
N GLY A 27 -18.52 7.45 8.44
CA GLY A 27 -19.97 7.30 8.46
C GLY A 27 -20.49 6.74 7.13
N PHE A 28 -21.27 5.66 7.18
CA PHE A 28 -21.80 5.00 5.99
C PHE A 28 -22.65 5.92 5.07
N GLU A 29 -23.19 7.04 5.58
CA GLU A 29 -23.90 8.07 4.81
C GLU A 29 -22.99 9.00 4.00
N GLY A 30 -21.74 9.18 4.43
CA GLY A 30 -20.71 9.96 3.76
C GLY A 30 -19.63 9.10 3.13
N ALA A 31 -19.88 7.79 2.97
CA ALA A 31 -18.98 6.77 2.45
C ALA A 31 -18.59 7.07 1.00
N ARG A 32 -17.72 8.07 0.82
CA ARG A 32 -17.02 8.30 -0.42
C ARG A 32 -16.21 7.04 -0.65
N ALA A 33 -16.51 6.32 -1.74
CA ALA A 33 -15.78 5.14 -2.18
C ALA A 33 -14.24 5.34 -2.19
N THR A 34 -13.79 6.60 -2.18
CA THR A 34 -12.40 6.99 -2.04
C THR A 34 -11.75 6.64 -0.69
N ALA A 35 -12.49 6.52 0.42
CA ALA A 35 -11.95 6.09 1.71
C ALA A 35 -11.58 4.59 1.74
N ALA A 36 -12.09 3.80 0.79
CA ALA A 36 -11.75 2.39 0.64
C ALA A 36 -10.56 2.14 -0.31
N ILE A 37 -9.98 3.20 -0.89
CA ILE A 37 -8.79 3.08 -1.76
C ILE A 37 -7.62 2.37 -1.05
N PRO A 38 -7.27 2.70 0.23
CA PRO A 38 -6.20 2.00 0.94
C PRO A 38 -6.46 0.49 1.03
N SER A 39 -7.72 0.10 1.26
CA SER A 39 -8.14 -1.29 1.30
C SER A 39 -7.97 -2.01 -0.04
N GLY A 40 -8.32 -1.34 -1.15
CA GLY A 40 -8.13 -1.88 -2.50
C GLY A 40 -6.64 -2.16 -2.80
N PHE A 41 -5.76 -1.22 -2.46
CA PHE A 41 -4.31 -1.40 -2.60
C PHE A 41 -3.78 -2.49 -1.67
N GLY A 42 -4.28 -2.57 -0.43
CA GLY A 42 -3.94 -3.63 0.52
C GLY A 42 -4.27 -5.03 -0.01
N ILE A 43 -5.46 -5.22 -0.59
CA ILE A 43 -5.87 -6.48 -1.24
C ILE A 43 -4.94 -6.82 -2.41
N LEU A 44 -4.61 -5.84 -3.25
CA LEU A 44 -3.75 -6.04 -4.41
C LEU A 44 -2.32 -6.47 -4.02
N LEU A 45 -1.79 -5.87 -2.94
CA LEU A 45 -0.50 -6.25 -2.37
C LEU A 45 -0.52 -7.65 -1.75
N ILE A 46 -1.59 -8.02 -1.03
CA ILE A 46 -1.78 -9.37 -0.49
C ILE A 46 -1.84 -10.40 -1.62
N ALA A 47 -2.61 -10.13 -2.67
CA ALA A 47 -2.72 -10.98 -3.83
C ALA A 47 -1.35 -11.19 -4.49
N CYS A 48 -0.58 -10.11 -4.69
CA CYS A 48 0.80 -10.22 -5.20
C CYS A 48 1.70 -11.03 -4.27
N ALA A 49 1.59 -10.88 -2.95
CA ALA A 49 2.39 -11.65 -1.99
C ALA A 49 2.09 -13.16 -2.04
N LEU A 50 0.81 -13.51 -2.14
CA LEU A 50 0.35 -14.90 -2.27
C LEU A 50 0.80 -15.51 -3.61
N MET A 51 0.63 -14.79 -4.72
CA MET A 51 1.09 -15.24 -6.04
C MET A 51 2.62 -15.39 -6.08
N ALA A 52 3.37 -14.47 -5.47
CA ALA A 52 4.82 -14.57 -5.36
C ALA A 52 5.28 -15.79 -4.53
N LYS A 53 4.45 -16.26 -3.58
CA LYS A 53 4.71 -17.47 -2.79
C LYS A 53 4.35 -18.74 -3.56
N ALA A 54 3.24 -18.72 -4.31
CA ALA A 54 2.77 -19.85 -5.10
C ALA A 54 3.63 -20.11 -6.34
N MET A 55 4.18 -19.07 -6.98
CA MET A 55 4.93 -19.17 -8.23
C MET A 55 6.37 -18.66 -8.06
N PRO A 56 7.31 -19.49 -7.57
CA PRO A 56 8.71 -19.09 -7.39
C PRO A 56 9.42 -18.78 -8.73
N ASN A 57 9.01 -19.42 -9.83
CA ASN A 57 9.58 -19.19 -11.17
C ASN A 57 9.24 -17.80 -11.74
N ALA A 58 8.04 -17.27 -11.45
CA ALA A 58 7.59 -15.95 -11.91
C ALA A 58 7.77 -14.84 -10.85
N ARG A 59 8.40 -15.17 -9.72
CA ARG A 59 8.47 -14.31 -8.52
C ARG A 59 9.09 -12.94 -8.80
N LYS A 60 10.04 -12.86 -9.74
CA LYS A 60 10.68 -11.60 -10.15
C LYS A 60 9.68 -10.63 -10.81
N HIS A 61 8.83 -11.12 -11.71
CA HIS A 61 7.81 -10.30 -12.39
C HIS A 61 6.70 -9.87 -11.42
N ILE A 62 6.24 -10.80 -10.57
CA ILE A 62 5.19 -10.51 -9.59
C ILE A 62 5.67 -9.46 -8.58
N MET A 63 6.93 -9.53 -8.15
CA MET A 63 7.51 -8.52 -7.27
C MET A 63 7.66 -7.15 -7.95
N HIS A 64 8.03 -7.09 -9.24
CA HIS A 64 8.02 -5.81 -9.99
C HIS A 64 6.61 -5.23 -10.09
N LEU A 65 5.61 -6.08 -10.35
CA LEU A 65 4.20 -5.66 -10.38
C LEU A 65 3.77 -5.09 -9.02
N ALA A 66 4.14 -5.74 -7.92
CA ALA A 66 3.83 -5.28 -6.57
C ALA A 66 4.46 -3.91 -6.25
N VAL A 67 5.70 -3.66 -6.71
CA VAL A 67 6.36 -2.36 -6.56
C VAL A 67 5.68 -1.28 -7.41
N LEU A 68 5.25 -1.60 -8.64
CA LEU A 68 4.48 -0.68 -9.48
C LEU A 68 3.14 -0.31 -8.84
N VAL A 69 2.44 -1.29 -8.25
CA VAL A 69 1.22 -1.06 -7.49
C VAL A 69 1.48 -0.15 -6.29
N ALA A 70 2.56 -0.40 -5.54
CA ALA A 70 2.94 0.46 -4.42
C ALA A 70 3.28 1.89 -4.87
N LEU A 71 3.95 2.05 -6.02
CA LEU A 71 4.24 3.35 -6.63
C LEU A 71 2.98 4.11 -6.99
N LEU A 72 1.99 3.44 -7.60
CA LEU A 72 0.69 4.03 -7.86
C LEU A 72 -0.03 4.41 -6.56
N GLY A 73 0.11 3.61 -5.50
CA GLY A 73 -0.40 3.91 -4.17
C GLY A 73 0.23 5.18 -3.58
N VAL A 74 1.56 5.32 -3.63
CA VAL A 74 2.26 6.53 -3.17
C VAL A 74 1.83 7.75 -3.98
N MET A 75 1.79 7.65 -5.32
CA MET A 75 1.35 8.76 -6.16
C MET A 75 -0.09 9.15 -5.89
N GLY A 76 -1.01 8.18 -5.77
CA GLY A 76 -2.40 8.42 -5.46
C GLY A 76 -2.59 9.07 -4.09
N GLY A 77 -1.89 8.57 -3.07
CA GLY A 77 -1.91 9.14 -1.71
C GLY A 77 -1.34 10.55 -1.66
N ALA A 78 -0.16 10.77 -2.26
CA ALA A 78 0.49 12.06 -2.28
C ALA A 78 -0.32 13.12 -3.05
N MET A 79 -0.81 12.79 -4.25
CA MET A 79 -1.62 13.71 -5.05
C MET A 79 -2.89 14.12 -4.30
N MET A 80 -3.56 13.16 -3.67
CA MET A 80 -4.77 13.43 -2.89
C MET A 80 -4.47 14.25 -1.63
N PHE A 81 -3.35 13.98 -0.95
CA PHE A 81 -2.90 14.74 0.21
C PHE A 81 -2.61 16.21 -0.15
N PHE A 82 -1.85 16.46 -1.22
CA PHE A 82 -1.59 17.83 -1.71
C PHE A 82 -2.89 18.54 -2.14
N LYS A 83 -3.80 17.82 -2.79
CA LYS A 83 -5.11 18.36 -3.17
C LYS A 83 -5.98 18.71 -1.94
N GLY A 84 -5.90 17.91 -0.87
CA GLY A 84 -6.58 18.17 0.39
C GLY A 84 -6.00 19.36 1.16
N LEU A 85 -4.69 19.60 1.07
CA LEU A 85 -4.03 20.75 1.72
C LEU A 85 -4.44 22.09 1.09
N GLY A 86 -4.70 22.10 -0.21
CA GLY A 86 -5.16 23.27 -0.97
C GLY A 86 -6.67 23.51 -0.94
N ALA A 87 -7.46 22.66 -0.28
CA ALA A 87 -8.90 22.86 -0.16
C ALA A 87 -9.25 23.86 0.95
N GLU A 88 -10.26 24.71 0.71
CA GLU A 88 -10.79 25.67 1.70
C GLU A 88 -11.34 24.95 2.95
N GLU A 89 -12.06 23.83 2.76
CA GLU A 89 -12.48 22.95 3.84
C GLU A 89 -11.48 21.81 4.05
N ARG A 90 -10.62 21.97 5.05
CA ARG A 90 -9.64 20.96 5.44
C ARG A 90 -10.27 19.92 6.34
N ASP A 91 -10.60 18.78 5.76
CA ASP A 91 -10.98 17.61 6.54
C ASP A 91 -9.71 16.89 7.06
N MET A 92 -9.32 17.20 8.29
CA MET A 92 -8.13 16.63 8.96
C MET A 92 -8.12 15.10 8.93
N LYS A 93 -9.28 14.45 9.04
CA LYS A 93 -9.39 12.98 9.03
C LYS A 93 -9.00 12.42 7.66
N LYS A 94 -9.43 13.08 6.59
CA LYS A 94 -9.15 12.68 5.20
C LYS A 94 -7.67 12.88 4.85
N LEU A 95 -7.07 13.99 5.31
CA LEU A 95 -5.64 14.23 5.16
C LEU A 95 -4.81 13.18 5.89
N LEU A 96 -5.23 12.80 7.10
CA LEU A 96 -4.53 11.80 7.89
C LEU A 96 -4.58 10.42 7.24
N ASP A 97 -5.74 10.01 6.70
CA ASP A 97 -5.85 8.75 5.95
C ASP A 97 -4.93 8.71 4.72
N GLN A 98 -4.97 9.77 3.90
CA GLN A 98 -4.18 9.86 2.67
C GLN A 98 -2.68 9.92 2.95
N GLY A 99 -2.27 10.67 3.98
CA GLY A 99 -0.90 10.74 4.43
C GLY A 99 -0.40 9.40 4.97
N LEU A 100 -1.21 8.73 5.79
CA LEU A 100 -0.86 7.43 6.37
C LEU A 100 -0.77 6.34 5.29
N MET A 101 -1.69 6.33 4.31
CA MET A 101 -1.62 5.45 3.14
C MET A 101 -0.32 5.69 2.34
N ALA A 102 0.01 6.95 2.07
CA ALA A 102 1.22 7.30 1.33
C ALA A 102 2.49 6.85 2.08
N VAL A 103 2.55 7.06 3.39
CA VAL A 103 3.67 6.62 4.24
C VAL A 103 3.79 5.10 4.23
N LEU A 104 2.70 4.36 4.44
CA LEU A 104 2.73 2.89 4.42
C LEU A 104 3.16 2.33 3.05
N CYS A 105 2.64 2.88 1.95
CA CYS A 105 3.05 2.49 0.60
C CYS A 105 4.53 2.83 0.33
N LEU A 106 5.03 3.95 0.84
CA LEU A 106 6.43 4.36 0.68
C LEU A 106 7.37 3.47 1.47
N VAL A 107 7.05 3.19 2.74
CA VAL A 107 7.79 2.23 3.58
C VAL A 107 7.85 0.86 2.91
N PHE A 108 6.71 0.37 2.42
CA PHE A 108 6.66 -0.89 1.68
C PHE A 108 7.56 -0.87 0.44
N MET A 109 7.48 0.20 -0.36
CA MET A 109 8.30 0.34 -1.56
C MET A 109 9.79 0.30 -1.21
N VAL A 110 10.24 1.06 -0.21
CA VAL A 110 11.64 1.08 0.22
C VAL A 110 12.09 -0.31 0.67
N MET A 111 11.27 -1.01 1.46
CA MET A 111 11.56 -2.38 1.88
C MET A 111 11.63 -3.35 0.69
N ALA A 112 10.70 -3.25 -0.27
CA ALA A 112 10.68 -4.08 -1.47
C ALA A 112 11.91 -3.83 -2.38
N VAL A 113 12.32 -2.57 -2.53
CA VAL A 113 13.54 -2.20 -3.27
C VAL A 113 14.79 -2.72 -2.56
N ASN A 114 14.88 -2.55 -1.23
CA ASN A 114 15.99 -3.11 -0.45
C ASN A 114 16.06 -4.64 -0.56
N SER A 115 14.92 -5.33 -0.58
CA SER A 115 14.87 -6.76 -0.84
C SER A 115 15.50 -7.15 -2.17
N PHE A 116 15.22 -6.36 -3.20
CA PHE A 116 15.70 -6.64 -4.54
C PHE A 116 17.22 -6.46 -4.62
N ILE A 117 17.73 -5.43 -3.94
CA ILE A 117 19.17 -5.17 -3.83
C ILE A 117 19.87 -6.30 -3.06
N GLN A 118 19.30 -6.76 -1.94
CA GLN A 118 19.84 -7.89 -1.17
C GLN A 118 19.85 -9.19 -1.99
N ALA A 119 18.75 -9.49 -2.68
CA ALA A 119 18.66 -10.66 -3.56
C ALA A 119 19.68 -10.62 -4.72
N ARG A 120 20.05 -9.43 -5.19
CA ARG A 120 21.09 -9.23 -6.21
C ARG A 120 22.50 -9.26 -5.63
N ARG A 121 22.69 -8.90 -4.37
CA ARG A 121 23.99 -8.98 -3.66
C ARG A 121 24.38 -10.40 -3.24
N GLY A 122 23.51 -11.39 -3.45
CA GLY A 122 23.82 -12.80 -3.16
C GLY A 122 23.72 -13.17 -1.68
N GLU A 123 23.23 -12.28 -0.83
CA GLU A 123 23.02 -12.51 0.61
C GLU A 123 21.64 -13.13 0.89
N ALA A 124 21.28 -14.20 0.17
CA ALA A 124 19.93 -14.79 0.15
C ALA A 124 19.78 -16.08 0.96
#